data_AF-A0A329SEJ0-F1
#
_entry.id   AF-A0A329SEJ0-F1
#
_cell.length_a   1.000
_cell.length_b   1.000
_cell.length_c   1.000
_cell.angle_alpha   90.00
_cell.angle_beta   90.00
_cell.angle_gamma   90.00
#
_symmetry.space_group_name_H-M   'P 1'
#
loop_
_entity.id
_entity.type
_entity.pdbx_description
1 polymer ?
#
loop_
_entity_poly.entity_id
_entity_poly.type
_entity_poly.pdbx_seq_one_letter_code
_entity_poly.pdbx_strand_id
1 'polypeptide(L)'
;MSLNLYYRVFKGDNKELITFDYCPHSTLGSSGMVDEDPMSPTCAIEVLASYLENNGDLNLMNKTCVDEMLLFNLTIPPSIIYSSMSTDDAYDGIYSSSLSTE
;
A
#
# COMPACT_ATOMS: atom_id res chain seq x y z
N MET A 1 -23.84 12.06 3.14
CA MET A 1 -22.64 12.93 3.06
C MET A 1 -22.69 13.71 1.74
N SER A 2 -22.68 15.04 1.76
CA SER A 2 -22.91 15.83 0.53
C SER A 2 -21.62 15.96 -0.28
N LEU A 3 -21.66 15.58 -1.58
CA LEU A 3 -20.57 15.69 -2.55
C LEU A 3 -19.89 17.08 -2.58
N ASN A 4 -20.65 18.12 -2.21
CA ASN A 4 -20.17 19.51 -2.11
C ASN A 4 -19.16 19.77 -0.97
N LEU A 5 -19.08 18.90 0.03
CA LEU A 5 -18.09 19.04 1.10
C LEU A 5 -16.70 18.62 0.62
N TYR A 6 -16.61 17.45 -0.02
CA TYR A 6 -15.38 16.91 -0.60
C TYR A 6 -14.68 17.89 -1.55
N TYR A 7 -15.43 18.43 -2.51
CA TYR A 7 -14.85 19.33 -3.51
C TYR A 7 -14.28 20.62 -2.91
N ARG A 8 -14.86 21.11 -1.81
CA ARG A 8 -14.37 22.32 -1.14
C ARG A 8 -13.03 22.08 -0.46
N VAL A 9 -12.86 20.94 0.19
CA VAL A 9 -11.65 20.60 0.93
C VAL A 9 -10.45 20.46 -0.02
N PHE A 10 -10.63 19.91 -1.22
CA PHE A 10 -9.53 19.76 -2.18
C PHE A 10 -9.11 21.04 -2.93
N LYS A 11 -9.88 22.12 -2.81
CA LYS A 11 -9.60 23.38 -3.52
C LYS A 11 -8.75 24.30 -2.65
N GLY A 12 -7.53 24.59 -3.11
CA GLY A 12 -6.62 25.55 -2.48
C GLY A 12 -5.24 24.96 -2.22
N ASP A 13 -4.51 25.63 -1.31
CA ASP A 13 -3.10 25.33 -0.99
C ASP A 13 -2.95 24.58 0.34
N ASN A 14 -4.06 24.24 0.98
CA ASN A 14 -4.09 23.52 2.25
C ASN A 14 -3.85 22.02 2.04
N LYS A 15 -2.63 21.69 1.62
CA LYS A 15 -2.19 20.37 1.19
C LYS A 15 -0.88 20.02 1.89
N GLU A 16 -0.77 18.78 2.32
CA GLU A 16 0.46 18.20 2.84
C GLU A 16 0.86 17.04 1.92
N LEU A 17 2.16 16.94 1.60
CA LEU A 17 2.70 15.77 0.94
C LEU A 17 2.96 14.69 2.00
N ILE A 18 2.29 13.55 1.85
CA ILE A 18 2.52 12.38 2.71
C ILE A 18 3.39 11.39 1.97
N THR A 19 4.48 10.99 2.61
CA THR A 19 5.42 9.99 2.11
C THR A 19 5.11 8.65 2.76
N PHE A 20 5.10 7.61 1.94
CA PHE A 20 4.94 6.22 2.37
C PHE A 20 6.19 5.47 1.97
N ASP A 21 6.72 4.62 2.85
CA ASP A 21 8.01 3.94 2.63
C ASP A 21 7.98 3.01 1.41
N TYR A 22 6.84 2.35 1.18
CA TYR A 22 6.65 1.49 0.01
C TYR A 22 5.19 1.47 -0.45
N CYS A 23 4.96 1.80 -1.73
CA CYS A 23 3.67 1.75 -2.41
C CYS A 23 3.91 1.49 -3.91
N PRO A 24 3.86 0.23 -4.38
CA PRO A 24 4.32 -0.15 -5.73
C PRO A 24 3.45 0.38 -6.88
N HIS A 25 2.19 0.71 -6.61
CA HIS A 25 1.25 1.14 -7.65
C HIS A 25 0.41 2.34 -7.20
N SER A 26 -0.89 2.14 -6.98
CA SER A 26 -1.79 3.19 -6.48
C SER A 26 -1.63 3.28 -4.98
N THR A 27 -1.12 4.40 -4.47
CA THR A 27 -0.94 4.63 -3.02
C THR A 27 -2.22 4.32 -2.23
N LEU A 28 -3.39 4.67 -2.77
CA LEU A 28 -4.69 4.37 -2.17
C LEU A 28 -5.02 2.87 -2.08
N GLY A 29 -4.39 2.02 -2.89
CA GLY A 29 -4.61 0.57 -2.91
C GLY A 29 -3.38 -0.25 -2.53
N SER A 30 -2.23 0.37 -2.24
CA SER A 30 -0.96 -0.34 -2.06
C SER A 30 -0.19 0.05 -0.80
N SER A 31 -0.80 0.83 0.10
CA SER A 31 -0.26 1.13 1.43
C SER A 31 -0.90 0.19 2.49
N GLY A 32 -0.65 -1.12 2.36
CA GLY A 32 -1.22 -2.13 3.25
C GLY A 32 -0.63 -2.08 4.67
N MET A 33 -1.45 -2.46 5.64
CA MET A 33 -1.07 -2.50 7.07
C MET A 33 -1.24 -3.90 7.68
N VAL A 34 -2.02 -4.77 7.04
CA VAL A 34 -2.31 -6.13 7.48
C VAL A 34 -1.76 -7.09 6.44
N ASP A 35 -0.88 -7.99 6.86
CA ASP A 35 -0.24 -8.94 5.97
C ASP A 35 -1.26 -9.94 5.42
N GLU A 36 -1.09 -10.30 4.14
CA GLU A 36 -1.99 -11.20 3.39
C GLU A 36 -3.49 -10.83 3.37
N ASP A 37 -3.87 -9.59 3.74
CA ASP A 37 -5.26 -9.12 3.70
C ASP A 37 -5.44 -7.93 2.74
N PRO A 38 -5.82 -8.18 1.48
CA PRO A 38 -6.04 -7.12 0.49
C PRO A 38 -7.37 -6.35 0.70
N MET A 39 -8.24 -6.79 1.62
CA MET A 39 -9.55 -6.17 1.87
C MET A 39 -9.52 -5.15 3.01
N SER A 40 -8.50 -5.22 3.87
CA SER A 40 -8.29 -4.23 4.92
C SER A 40 -8.09 -2.82 4.34
N PRO A 41 -8.60 -1.77 5.02
CA PRO A 41 -8.32 -0.39 4.64
C PRO A 41 -6.82 -0.15 4.54
N THR A 42 -6.41 0.60 3.52
CA THR A 42 -5.02 1.01 3.34
C THR A 42 -4.75 2.28 4.14
N CYS A 43 -3.52 2.47 4.62
CA CYS A 43 -3.16 3.68 5.37
C CYS A 43 -3.46 4.98 4.59
N ALA A 44 -3.22 5.02 3.29
CA ALA A 44 -3.52 6.18 2.47
C ALA A 44 -5.03 6.50 2.40
N ILE A 45 -5.90 5.49 2.46
CA ILE A 45 -7.34 5.70 2.57
C ILE A 45 -7.71 6.23 3.96
N GLU A 46 -7.07 5.76 5.02
CA GLU A 46 -7.29 6.28 6.38
C GLU A 46 -6.86 7.74 6.54
N VAL A 47 -5.67 8.10 6.02
CA VAL A 47 -5.20 9.50 6.00
C VAL A 47 -6.18 10.37 5.22
N LEU A 48 -6.64 9.92 4.05
CA LEU A 48 -7.60 10.65 3.23
C LEU A 48 -8.95 10.82 3.95
N ALA A 49 -9.45 9.77 4.59
CA ALA A 49 -10.67 9.82 5.38
C ALA A 49 -10.53 10.82 6.53
N SER A 50 -9.42 10.77 7.27
CA SER A 50 -9.14 11.71 8.36
C SER A 50 -9.06 13.16 7.88
N TYR A 51 -8.41 13.42 6.75
CA TYR A 51 -8.37 14.76 6.15
C TYR A 51 -9.77 15.30 5.84
N LEU A 52 -10.64 14.45 5.30
CA LEU A 52 -12.01 14.82 4.94
C LEU A 52 -12.91 15.03 6.15
N GLU A 53 -12.81 14.16 7.16
CA GLU A 53 -13.55 14.24 8.41
C GLU A 53 -13.19 15.51 9.20
N ASN A 54 -11.93 15.93 9.11
CA ASN A 54 -11.44 17.17 9.72
C ASN A 54 -11.58 18.42 8.83
N ASN A 55 -12.42 18.38 7.79
CA ASN A 55 -12.65 19.49 6.86
C ASN A 55 -11.37 20.08 6.25
N GLY A 56 -10.36 19.24 6.07
CA GLY A 56 -9.06 19.62 5.55
C GLY A 56 -8.08 20.19 6.56
N ASP A 57 -8.41 20.26 7.86
CA ASP A 57 -7.45 20.77 8.85
C ASP A 57 -6.24 19.82 8.97
N LEU A 58 -5.09 20.25 8.41
CA LEU A 58 -3.86 19.46 8.38
C LEU A 58 -3.33 19.14 9.79
N ASN A 59 -3.67 19.96 10.80
CA ASN A 59 -3.22 19.73 12.18
C ASN A 59 -4.00 18.61 12.87
N LEU A 60 -5.19 18.28 12.36
CA LEU A 60 -6.06 17.25 12.92
C LEU A 60 -6.00 15.93 12.12
N MET A 61 -5.26 15.91 11.02
CA MET A 61 -5.11 14.73 10.18
C MET A 61 -4.34 13.64 10.92
N ASN A 62 -5.00 12.49 11.09
CA ASN A 62 -4.36 11.31 11.64
C ASN A 62 -3.45 10.67 10.58
N LYS A 63 -2.18 10.48 10.95
CA LYS A 63 -1.13 9.89 10.12
C LYS A 63 -0.42 8.72 10.81
N THR A 64 -0.91 8.26 11.96
CA THR A 64 -0.25 7.20 12.74
C THR A 64 -0.13 5.89 11.97
N CYS A 65 -1.05 5.64 11.04
CA CYS A 65 -1.01 4.46 10.18
C CYS A 65 0.28 4.35 9.34
N VAL A 66 0.99 5.46 9.10
CA VAL A 66 2.25 5.45 8.33
C VAL A 66 3.31 4.65 9.07
N ASP A 67 3.33 4.72 10.40
CA ASP A 67 4.24 3.95 11.25
C ASP A 67 3.82 2.47 11.40
N GLU A 68 2.57 2.15 11.03
CA GLU A 68 1.98 0.79 11.10
C GLU A 68 2.01 0.07 9.75
N MET A 69 2.52 0.71 8.69
CA MET A 69 2.61 0.10 7.38
C MET A 69 3.50 -1.13 7.37
N LEU A 70 3.11 -2.11 6.54
CA LEU A 70 3.93 -3.28 6.32
C LEU A 70 5.28 -2.88 5.72
N LEU A 71 6.34 -3.45 6.27
CA LEU A 71 7.67 -3.29 5.70
C LEU A 71 7.73 -3.98 4.34
N PHE A 72 8.47 -3.34 3.42
CA PHE A 72 8.74 -3.94 2.12
C PHE A 72 9.53 -5.25 2.30
N ASN A 73 8.90 -6.37 1.94
CA ASN A 73 9.49 -7.70 2.00
C ASN A 73 9.59 -8.29 0.59
N LEU A 74 10.80 -8.69 0.22
CA LEU A 74 11.13 -9.33 -1.06
C LEU A 74 11.22 -10.86 -0.93
N THR A 75 10.81 -11.42 0.20
CA THR A 75 10.74 -12.88 0.37
C THR A 75 9.57 -13.43 -0.42
N ILE A 76 9.85 -14.20 -1.47
CA ILE A 76 8.82 -14.85 -2.28
C ILE A 76 8.64 -16.30 -1.79
N PRO A 77 7.40 -16.77 -1.55
CA PRO A 77 7.16 -18.17 -1.20
C PRO A 77 7.72 -19.14 -2.26
N PRO A 78 8.39 -20.24 -1.88
CA PRO A 78 8.99 -21.18 -2.83
C PRO A 78 8.01 -21.72 -3.87
N SER A 79 6.74 -21.92 -3.50
CA SER A 79 5.68 -22.34 -4.43
C SER A 79 5.49 -21.36 -5.60
N ILE A 80 5.61 -20.06 -5.36
CA ILE A 80 5.52 -19.02 -6.39
C ILE A 80 6.78 -19.01 -7.24
N ILE A 81 7.97 -19.11 -6.62
CA ILE A 81 9.25 -19.16 -7.34
C ILE A 81 9.27 -20.36 -8.30
N TYR A 82 8.86 -21.54 -7.83
CA TYR A 82 8.91 -22.77 -8.62
C TYR A 82 7.94 -22.72 -9.80
N SER A 83 6.69 -22.30 -9.54
CA SER A 83 5.64 -22.21 -10.56
C SER A 83 5.87 -21.10 -11.58
N SER A 84 6.46 -19.97 -11.18
CA SER A 84 6.61 -18.80 -12.06
C SER A 84 7.97 -18.71 -12.72
N MET A 85 9.03 -19.19 -12.05
CA MET A 85 10.43 -19.01 -12.47
C MET A 85 11.16 -20.34 -12.69
N SER A 86 10.68 -21.44 -12.09
CA SER A 86 11.33 -22.76 -12.13
C SER A 86 12.79 -22.72 -11.66
N THR A 87 13.06 -21.93 -10.63
CA THR A 87 14.34 -21.80 -9.93
C THR A 87 14.17 -22.12 -8.45
N ASP A 88 15.26 -22.40 -7.73
CA ASP A 88 15.26 -22.60 -6.27
C ASP A 88 15.37 -21.30 -5.48
N ASP A 89 15.87 -20.24 -6.11
CA ASP A 89 15.97 -18.87 -5.59
C ASP A 89 15.44 -17.84 -6.61
N ALA A 90 14.77 -16.79 -6.14
CA ALA A 90 14.13 -15.79 -6.99
C ALA A 90 15.11 -14.77 -7.61
N TYR A 91 16.32 -14.63 -7.05
CA TYR A 91 17.27 -13.58 -7.43
C TYR A 91 18.51 -14.16 -8.10
N ASP A 92 19.05 -15.25 -7.55
CA ASP A 92 20.31 -15.87 -7.97
C ASP A 92 20.13 -17.33 -8.45
N GLY A 93 18.89 -17.83 -8.50
CA GLY A 93 18.59 -19.20 -8.88
C GLY A 93 18.86 -19.52 -10.35
N ILE A 94 19.23 -20.76 -10.64
CA ILE A 94 19.44 -21.26 -12.00
C ILE A 94 18.18 -22.01 -12.45
N TYR A 95 17.70 -21.73 -13.66
CA TYR A 95 16.56 -22.44 -14.23
C TYR A 95 16.75 -23.95 -14.18
N SER A 96 15.76 -24.64 -13.62
CA SER A 96 15.67 -26.09 -13.60
C SER A 96 14.26 -26.54 -13.97
N SER A 97 14.14 -27.25 -15.09
CA SER A 97 12.86 -27.84 -15.53
C SER A 97 12.34 -28.91 -14.56
N SER A 98 13.13 -29.38 -13.59
CA SER A 98 12.63 -30.27 -12.54
C SER A 98 11.79 -29.54 -11.48
N LEU A 99 11.91 -28.21 -11.41
CA LEU A 99 11.20 -27.34 -10.47
C LEU A 99 9.93 -26.72 -11.07
N SER A 100 9.70 -26.87 -12.38
CA SER A 100 8.44 -26.47 -12.99
C SER A 100 7.34 -27.39 -12.49
N THR A 101 6.37 -26.83 -11.78
CA THR A 101 5.09 -27.49 -11.53
C THR A 101 4.24 -27.34 -12.79
N GLU A 102 3.92 -28.45 -13.46
CA GLU A 102 2.90 -28.46 -14.54
C GLU A 102 1.54 -27.98 -14.05
#